data_AF-A0A955RCZ0-F1
#
_entry.id   AF-A0A955RCZ0-F1
#
_cell.length_a   1.000
_cell.length_b   1.000
_cell.length_c   1.000
_cell.angle_alpha   90.00
_cell.angle_beta   90.00
_cell.angle_gamma   90.00
#
_symmetry.space_group_name_H-M   'P 1'
#
loop_
_entity.id
_entity.type
_entity.pdbx_description
1 polymer ?
#
loop_
_entity_poly.entity_id
_entity_poly.type
_entity_poly.pdbx_seq_one_letter_code
_entity_poly.pdbx_strand_id
1 'polypeptide(L)' 'MSDIGRRKDEHLDLCATDAVAFKVRTTLLDEVDLVHDALPERAVAEIDLSTPLVGKVLRAPLVIA' A
#
# COMPACT_ATOMS: atom_id res chain seq x y z
N MET A 1 -20.46 19.51 17.62
CA MET A 1 -20.20 18.68 16.42
C MET A 1 -21.23 17.57 16.38
N SER A 2 -21.76 17.20 15.20
CA SER A 2 -22.67 16.05 15.11
C SER A 2 -21.93 14.77 15.50
N ASP A 3 -22.65 13.81 16.06
CA ASP A 3 -22.08 12.55 16.57
C ASP A 3 -21.23 11.80 15.52
N ILE A 4 -21.62 11.91 14.24
CA ILE A 4 -20.88 11.32 13.11
C ILE A 4 -19.51 11.97 12.89
N GLY A 5 -19.42 13.30 13.02
CA GLY A 5 -18.16 14.03 12.80
C GLY A 5 -17.10 13.59 13.80
N ARG A 6 -17.46 13.61 15.09
CA ARG A 6 -16.59 13.14 16.18
C ARG A 6 -16.09 11.72 15.96
N ARG A 7 -16.97 10.80 15.54
CA ARG A 7 -16.61 9.39 15.32
C ARG A 7 -15.66 9.17 14.14
N LYS A 8 -15.68 10.05 13.13
CA LYS A 8 -14.73 10.01 12.01
C LYS A 8 -13.35 10.50 12.46
N ASP A 9 -13.30 11.56 13.25
CA ASP A 9 -12.05 12.09 13.79
C ASP A 9 -11.39 11.07 14.73
N GLU A 10 -12.16 10.45 15.63
CA GLU A 10 -11.68 9.37 16.51
C GLU A 10 -11.11 8.18 15.70
N HIS A 11 -11.69 7.85 14.54
CA HIS A 11 -11.17 6.78 13.68
C HIS A 11 -9.82 7.15 13.07
N LEU A 12 -9.65 8.38 12.61
CA LEU A 12 -8.38 8.87 12.10
C LEU A 12 -7.32 8.89 13.19
N ASP A 13 -7.65 9.38 14.40
CA ASP A 13 -6.73 9.41 15.53
C ASP A 13 -6.26 8.00 15.91
N LEU A 14 -7.17 7.02 15.94
CA LEU A 14 -6.83 5.63 16.23
C LEU A 14 -5.92 5.03 15.14
N CYS A 15 -6.26 5.22 13.85
CA CYS A 15 -5.48 4.70 12.72
C CYS A 15 -4.15 5.44 12.51
N ALA A 16 -4.01 6.67 12.99
CA ALA A 16 -2.76 7.41 12.99
C ALA A 16 -1.75 6.84 14.00
N THR A 17 -2.19 5.93 14.87
CA THR A 17 -1.35 5.17 15.79
C THR A 17 -1.39 3.68 15.43
N ASP A 18 -0.41 2.90 15.91
CA ASP A 18 -0.43 1.44 15.75
C ASP A 18 -1.38 0.72 16.73
N ALA A 19 -2.21 1.45 17.49
CA ALA A 19 -3.09 0.88 18.50
C ALA A 19 -4.10 -0.13 17.92
N VAL A 20 -4.45 0.03 16.64
CA VAL A 20 -5.40 -0.81 15.90
C VAL A 20 -4.72 -1.77 14.92
N ALA A 21 -3.38 -1.78 14.87
CA ALA A 21 -2.63 -2.71 14.03
C ALA A 21 -2.89 -4.17 14.45
N PHE A 22 -2.92 -5.08 13.47
CA PHE A 22 -3.09 -6.50 13.77
C PHE A 22 -1.88 -7.03 14.55
N LYS A 23 -2.13 -7.63 15.72
CA LYS A 23 -1.07 -8.17 16.61
C LYS A 23 -0.74 -9.63 16.35
N VAL A 24 -1.70 -10.39 15.82
CA VAL A 24 -1.61 -11.85 15.64
C VAL A 24 -1.93 -12.27 14.21
N ARG A 25 -2.85 -11.57 13.53
CA ARG A 25 -3.17 -11.84 12.13
C ARG A 25 -2.16 -11.14 11.23
N THR A 26 -1.63 -11.87 10.25
CA THR A 26 -0.67 -11.36 9.26
C THR A 26 -1.30 -11.26 7.88
N THR A 27 -0.54 -10.79 6.89
CA THR A 27 -0.99 -10.57 5.50
C THR A 27 -0.79 -11.79 4.59
N LEU A 28 -0.14 -12.84 5.10
CA LEU A 28 0.41 -13.97 4.33
C LEU A 28 1.46 -13.58 3.28
N LEU A 29 1.88 -12.31 3.22
CA LEU A 29 2.96 -11.89 2.32
C LEU A 29 4.31 -12.47 2.73
N ASP A 30 4.47 -12.85 4.00
CA ASP A 30 5.64 -13.57 4.51
C ASP A 30 5.77 -14.99 3.94
N GLU A 31 4.69 -15.53 3.34
CA GLU A 31 4.66 -16.85 2.69
C GLU A 31 4.92 -16.76 1.18
N VAL A 32 5.27 -15.57 0.67
CA VAL A 32 5.50 -15.32 -0.76
C VAL A 32 6.96 -14.94 -1.00
N ASP A 33 7.72 -15.83 -1.63
CA ASP A 33 9.09 -15.57 -2.06
C ASP A 33 9.14 -15.10 -3.52
N LEU A 34 9.81 -13.97 -3.75
CA LEU A 34 10.16 -13.52 -5.09
C LEU A 34 11.53 -14.12 -5.47
N VAL A 35 11.56 -14.89 -6.57
CA VAL A 35 12.81 -15.51 -7.04
C VAL A 35 13.78 -14.41 -7.50
N HIS A 36 14.93 -14.34 -6.86
CA HIS A 36 15.97 -13.39 -7.21
C HIS A 36 16.68 -13.78 -8.50
N ASP A 37 16.83 -12.82 -9.40
CA ASP A 37 17.73 -12.89 -10.55
C ASP A 37 19.04 -12.15 -10.24
N ALA A 38 20.15 -12.90 -10.23
CA ALA A 38 21.47 -12.40 -9.88
C ALA A 38 22.15 -11.63 -11.03
N LEU A 39 21.68 -11.79 -12.28
CA LEU A 39 22.27 -11.15 -13.45
C LEU A 39 21.20 -10.58 -14.38
N PRO A 40 20.44 -9.57 -13.93
CA PRO A 40 19.37 -8.99 -14.74
C PRO A 40 19.93 -8.25 -15.96
N GLU A 41 19.21 -8.32 -17.08
CA GLU A 41 19.64 -7.72 -18.35
C GLU A 41 19.24 -6.25 -18.51
N ARG A 42 18.61 -5.64 -17.51
CA ARG A 42 18.11 -4.24 -17.56
C ARG A 42 18.69 -3.36 -16.47
N ALA A 43 18.93 -2.10 -16.82
CA ALA A 43 19.31 -1.08 -15.84
C ALA A 43 18.10 -0.61 -15.04
N VAL A 44 18.31 -0.23 -13.77
CA VAL A 44 17.26 0.28 -12.87
C VAL A 44 16.54 1.50 -13.46
N ALA A 45 17.28 2.38 -14.15
CA ALA A 45 16.73 3.58 -14.77
C ALA A 45 15.75 3.29 -15.93
N GLU A 46 15.74 2.05 -16.44
CA GLU A 46 14.86 1.62 -17.52
C GLU A 46 13.56 0.96 -17.02
N ILE A 47 13.37 0.87 -15.70
CA ILE A 47 12.15 0.31 -15.11
C ILE A 47 11.05 1.37 -15.18
N ASP A 48 10.03 1.11 -16.00
CA ASP A 48 8.81 1.91 -16.03
C ASP A 48 7.77 1.35 -15.07
N LEU A 49 7.32 2.17 -14.12
CA LEU A 49 6.27 1.84 -13.16
C LEU A 49 4.90 2.35 -13.60
N SER A 50 4.82 3.03 -14.75
CA SER A 50 3.56 3.57 -15.22
C SER A 50 2.54 2.45 -15.50
N THR A 51 1.27 2.70 -15.15
CA THR A 51 0.22 1.69 -15.36
C THR A 51 -1.13 2.33 -15.65
N PRO A 52 -1.94 1.80 -16.58
CA PRO A 52 -3.29 2.28 -16.82
C PRO A 52 -4.24 1.82 -15.70
N LEU A 53 -5.03 2.75 -15.15
CA LEU A 53 -6.07 2.46 -14.18
C LEU A 53 -7.26 3.41 -14.39
N VAL A 54 -8.47 2.85 -14.59
CA VAL A 54 -9.74 3.60 -14.75
C VAL A 54 -9.62 4.75 -15.76
N GLY A 55 -9.07 4.46 -16.95
CA GLY A 55 -8.96 5.44 -18.05
C GLY A 55 -7.88 6.52 -17.85
N LYS A 56 -7.03 6.43 -16.83
CA LYS A 56 -5.86 7.29 -16.62
C LYS A 56 -4.59 6.46 -16.55
N VAL A 57 -3.43 7.10 -16.76
CA VAL A 57 -2.12 6.49 -16.54
C VAL A 57 -1.56 7.00 -15.22
N LEU A 58 -1.31 6.09 -14.28
CA LEU A 58 -0.61 6.36 -13.03
C LEU A 58 0.89 6.30 -13.26
N ARG A 59 1.66 7.04 -12.46
CA ARG A 59 3.13 6.96 -12.48
C ARG A 59 3.69 5.72 -11.77
N ALA A 60 2.87 5.05 -10.97
CA ALA A 60 3.22 3.85 -10.22
C ALA A 60 1.96 2.98 -10.02
N PRO A 61 2.09 1.67 -9.85
CA PRO A 61 0.97 0.76 -9.63
C PRO A 61 0.50 0.76 -8.17
N LEU A 62 0.20 1.95 -7.62
CA LEU A 62 -0.19 2.14 -6.23
C LEU A 62 -1.33 3.17 -6.11
N VAL A 63 -2.27 2.90 -5.21
CA VAL A 63 -3.40 3.78 -4.87
C VAL A 63 -3.51 3.90 -3.35
N ILE A 64 -3.83 5.11 -2.86
CA ILE A 64 -4.20 5.33 -1.46
C ILE A 64 -5.69 5.00 -1.33
N ALA A 65 -6.00 3.94 -0.60
CA ALA A 65 -7.36 3.42 -0.39
C ALA A 65 -7.99 3.96 0.90
#